data_AF-A0A6I5VGX2-F1
#
_entry.id   AF-A0A6I5VGX2-F1
#
_cell.length_a   1.000
_cell.length_b   1.000
_cell.length_c   1.000
_cell.angle_alpha   90.00
_cell.angle_beta   90.00
_cell.angle_gamma   90.00
#
_symmetry.space_group_name_H-M   'P 1'
#
loop_
_entity.id
_entity.type
_entity.pdbx_description
1 polymer ?
#
loop_
_entity_poly.entity_id
_entity_poly.type
_entity_poly.pdbx_seq_one_letter_code
_entity_poly.pdbx_strand_id
1 'polypeptide(L)'
;MDHRAGTPQVRDNDPAERLPSPVIHLITWPSLALGVVALACPTDTATAIGLKSRIGSRVIRIAGWRELVVLGAFLLRPTRRSLWAFVAQDLCDITAATIALSTRSDVILSPRRLRAALTGYGLLAVADLYTAVRHGRVAPV
;
A
#
# COMPACT_ATOMS: atom_id res chain seq x y z
N MET A 1 1.37 24.44 -42.97
CA MET A 1 1.34 23.02 -42.55
C MET A 1 1.41 23.01 -41.03
N ASP A 2 0.24 23.00 -40.37
CA ASP A 2 0.11 23.11 -38.92
C ASP A 2 0.09 21.72 -38.27
N HIS A 3 1.20 21.34 -37.63
CA HIS A 3 1.22 20.25 -36.66
C HIS A 3 0.77 20.76 -35.29
N ARG A 4 -0.55 20.85 -35.06
CA ARG A 4 -1.09 20.84 -33.69
C ARG A 4 -1.42 19.40 -33.32
N ALA A 5 -0.39 18.68 -32.87
CA ALA A 5 -0.58 17.48 -32.05
C ALA A 5 -1.25 17.95 -30.75
N GLY A 6 -2.58 17.90 -30.71
CA GLY A 6 -3.32 18.07 -29.46
C GLY A 6 -2.83 17.01 -28.50
N THR A 7 -2.11 17.40 -27.46
CA THR A 7 -1.84 16.53 -26.33
C THR A 7 -3.19 16.02 -25.85
N PRO A 8 -3.39 14.70 -25.71
CA PRO A 8 -4.65 14.18 -25.18
C PRO A 8 -4.79 14.79 -23.77
N GLN A 9 -5.72 15.73 -23.63
CA GLN A 9 -6.17 16.18 -22.32
C GLN A 9 -6.72 14.94 -21.63
N VAL A 10 -5.90 14.33 -20.78
CA VAL A 10 -6.36 13.38 -19.77
C VAL A 10 -7.37 14.16 -18.93
N ARG A 11 -8.66 13.97 -19.24
CA ARG A 11 -9.74 14.50 -18.42
C ARG A 11 -9.70 13.71 -17.11
N ASP A 12 -8.97 14.22 -16.13
CA ASP A 12 -8.92 13.75 -14.73
C ASP A 12 -10.31 13.65 -14.05
N ASN A 13 -11.38 14.04 -14.75
CA ASN A 13 -12.77 14.07 -14.28
C ASN A 13 -13.69 13.13 -15.08
N ASP A 14 -13.16 12.15 -15.82
CA ASP A 14 -14.03 11.16 -16.46
C ASP A 14 -14.76 10.34 -15.38
N PRO A 15 -16.11 10.42 -15.27
CA PRO A 15 -16.85 9.64 -14.29
C PRO A 15 -16.66 8.13 -14.47
N ALA A 16 -16.24 7.67 -15.67
CA ALA A 16 -15.90 6.27 -15.92
C ALA A 16 -14.62 5.81 -15.21
N GLU A 17 -13.75 6.74 -14.78
CA GLU A 17 -12.50 6.44 -14.08
C GLU A 17 -12.69 6.31 -12.56
N ARG A 18 -13.81 6.79 -12.01
CA ARG A 18 -14.10 6.64 -10.57
C ARG A 18 -14.37 5.17 -10.22
N LEU A 19 -13.89 4.77 -9.05
CA LEU A 19 -14.14 3.45 -8.52
C LEU A 19 -15.54 3.33 -7.92
N PRO A 20 -16.18 2.14 -8.00
CA PRO A 20 -17.42 1.87 -7.28
C PRO A 20 -17.23 2.00 -5.76
N SER A 21 -18.21 2.54 -5.04
CA SER A 21 -18.17 2.71 -3.58
C SER A 21 -17.79 1.45 -2.81
N PRO A 22 -18.27 0.23 -3.15
CA PRO A 22 -17.86 -0.99 -2.46
C PRO A 22 -16.35 -1.26 -2.55
N VAL A 23 -15.73 -0.97 -3.70
CA VAL A 23 -14.29 -1.14 -3.92
C VAL A 23 -13.51 -0.13 -3.08
N ILE A 24 -13.98 1.12 -3.04
CA ILE A 24 -13.38 2.18 -2.21
C ILE A 24 -13.39 1.74 -0.74
N HIS A 25 -14.52 1.26 -0.22
CA HIS A 25 -14.60 0.80 1.17
C HIS A 25 -13.73 -0.43 1.46
N LEU A 26 -13.67 -1.37 0.52
CA LEU A 26 -12.87 -2.59 0.67
C LEU A 26 -11.37 -2.29 0.83
N ILE A 27 -10.87 -1.25 0.17
CA ILE A 27 -9.46 -0.81 0.28
C ILE A 27 -9.29 0.12 1.49
N THR A 28 -10.22 1.06 1.67
CA THR A 28 -10.09 2.13 2.66
C THR A 28 -10.05 1.59 4.09
N TRP A 29 -10.94 0.66 4.44
CA TRP A 29 -11.06 0.20 5.83
C TRP A 29 -9.84 -0.59 6.31
N PRO A 30 -9.32 -1.59 5.55
CA PRO A 30 -8.10 -2.28 5.93
C PRO A 30 -6.89 -1.36 6.03
N SER A 31 -6.66 -0.49 5.03
CA SER A 31 -5.54 0.47 5.04
C SER A 31 -5.63 1.44 6.22
N LEU A 32 -6.83 1.96 6.51
CA LEU A 32 -7.03 2.83 7.66
C LEU A 32 -6.75 2.09 8.98
N ALA A 33 -7.26 0.87 9.13
CA ALA A 33 -7.03 0.07 10.33
C ALA A 33 -5.53 -0.22 10.53
N LEU A 34 -4.82 -0.60 9.47
CA LEU A 34 -3.37 -0.83 9.50
C LEU A 34 -2.60 0.43 9.88
N GLY A 35 -2.88 1.55 9.22
CA GLY A 35 -2.24 2.83 9.52
C GLY A 35 -2.48 3.27 10.95
N VAL A 36 -3.71 3.18 11.44
CA VAL A 36 -4.08 3.53 12.82
C VAL A 36 -3.41 2.62 13.84
N VAL A 37 -3.44 1.29 13.65
CA VAL A 37 -2.79 0.33 14.57
C VAL A 37 -1.28 0.55 14.61
N ALA A 38 -0.64 0.79 13.46
CA ALA A 38 0.78 1.09 13.37
C ALA A 38 1.16 2.37 14.15
N LEU A 39 0.30 3.38 14.15
CA LEU A 39 0.54 4.63 14.88
C LEU A 39 0.19 4.55 16.37
N ALA A 40 -0.90 3.86 16.72
CA ALA A 40 -1.38 3.72 18.10
C ALA A 40 -0.50 2.76 18.93
N CYS A 41 -0.11 1.63 18.33
CA CYS A 41 0.62 0.55 18.99
C CYS A 41 1.92 0.19 18.24
N PRO A 42 2.84 1.15 17.99
CA PRO A 42 3.99 0.94 17.12
C PRO A 42 4.98 -0.07 17.71
N THR A 43 5.15 -0.08 19.04
CA THR A 43 6.06 -1.00 19.73
C THR A 43 5.52 -2.43 19.73
N ASP A 44 4.22 -2.60 19.97
CA ASP A 44 3.58 -3.92 19.96
C ASP A 44 3.54 -4.48 18.55
N THR A 45 3.21 -3.65 17.57
CA THR A 45 3.24 -4.01 16.14
C THR A 45 4.65 -4.40 15.72
N ALA A 46 5.67 -3.60 16.06
CA ALA A 46 7.07 -3.93 15.80
C ALA A 46 7.46 -5.26 16.45
N THR A 47 7.03 -5.50 17.70
CA THR A 47 7.31 -6.74 18.43
C THR A 47 6.60 -7.96 17.84
N ALA A 48 5.37 -7.77 17.36
CA ALA A 48 4.58 -8.80 16.69
C ALA A 48 5.28 -9.29 15.42
N ILE A 49 5.88 -8.38 14.66
CA ILE A 49 6.69 -8.68 13.47
C ILE A 49 8.18 -8.92 13.77
N GLY A 50 8.55 -9.03 15.05
CA GLY A 50 9.90 -9.41 15.50
C GLY A 50 10.97 -8.33 15.45
N LEU A 51 10.62 -7.07 15.24
CA LEU A 51 11.52 -5.93 15.33
C LEU A 51 11.69 -5.49 16.80
N LYS A 52 12.68 -6.05 17.48
CA LYS A 52 13.02 -5.67 18.86
C LYS A 52 14.02 -4.51 18.88
N SER A 53 13.56 -3.27 18.73
CA SER A 53 14.38 -2.06 19.00
C SER A 53 13.55 -0.78 18.93
N ARG A 54 14.09 0.33 19.46
CA ARG A 54 13.56 1.69 19.21
C ARG A 54 13.48 2.01 17.71
N ILE A 55 14.36 1.40 16.90
CA ILE A 55 14.36 1.56 15.44
C ILE A 55 13.13 0.88 14.84
N GLY A 56 12.75 -0.32 15.30
CA GLY A 56 11.55 -1.02 14.85
C GLY A 56 10.27 -0.21 15.05
N SER A 57 10.09 0.38 16.23
CA SER A 57 8.95 1.26 16.52
C SER A 57 8.91 2.49 15.60
N ARG A 58 10.07 3.10 15.29
CA ARG A 58 10.13 4.22 14.33
C ARG A 58 9.77 3.79 12.92
N VAL A 59 10.28 2.64 12.45
CA VAL A 59 9.95 2.10 11.12
C VAL A 59 8.46 1.85 11.00
N ILE A 60 7.83 1.23 12.01
CA ILE A 60 6.38 1.02 12.03
C ILE A 60 5.61 2.34 11.99
N ARG A 61 6.02 3.37 12.75
CA ARG A 61 5.36 4.68 12.68
C ARG A 61 5.47 5.33 11.30
N ILE A 62 6.64 5.23 10.66
CA ILE A 62 6.85 5.77 9.32
C ILE A 62 5.96 5.05 8.31
N ALA A 63 5.89 3.71 8.39
CA ALA A 63 5.02 2.91 7.55
C ALA A 63 3.54 3.29 7.75
N GLY A 64 3.09 3.43 9.00
CA GLY A 64 1.73 3.85 9.33
C GLY A 64 1.38 5.25 8.84
N TRP A 65 2.28 6.22 8.99
CA TRP A 65 2.07 7.57 8.43
C TRP A 65 1.97 7.54 6.91
N ARG A 66 2.86 6.82 6.25
CA ARG A 66 2.85 6.69 4.79
C ARG A 66 1.54 6.05 4.29
N GLU A 67 1.07 4.98 4.94
CA GLU A 67 -0.22 4.34 4.65
C GLU A 67 -1.35 5.37 4.67
N LEU A 68 -1.44 6.17 5.72
CA LEU A 68 -2.50 7.17 5.87
C LEU A 68 -2.37 8.32 4.87
N VAL A 69 -1.15 8.70 4.48
CA VAL A 69 -0.91 9.73 3.45
C VAL A 69 -1.36 9.22 2.07
N VAL A 70 -0.98 7.99 1.71
CA VAL A 70 -1.39 7.37 0.45
C VAL A 70 -2.91 7.17 0.42
N LEU A 71 -3.50 6.70 1.53
CA LEU A 71 -4.95 6.58 1.66
C LEU A 71 -5.65 7.94 1.57
N GLY A 72 -5.12 8.98 2.20
CA GLY A 72 -5.66 10.34 2.11
C GLY A 72 -5.63 10.85 0.66
N ALA A 73 -4.51 10.66 -0.04
CA ALA A 73 -4.38 11.01 -1.45
C ALA A 73 -5.37 10.22 -2.33
N PHE A 74 -5.56 8.93 -2.05
CA PHE A 74 -6.56 8.10 -2.72
C PHE A 74 -7.99 8.60 -2.50
N LEU A 75 -8.36 8.92 -1.26
CA LEU A 75 -9.72 9.39 -0.93
C LEU A 75 -10.05 10.74 -1.57
N LEU A 76 -9.05 11.59 -1.83
CA LEU A 76 -9.24 12.82 -2.60
C LEU A 76 -9.60 12.54 -4.06
N ARG A 77 -9.08 11.45 -4.64
CA ARG A 77 -9.29 11.07 -6.04
C ARG A 77 -9.31 9.53 -6.22
N PRO A 78 -10.43 8.85 -5.88
CA PRO A 78 -10.52 7.40 -5.92
C PRO A 78 -10.76 6.90 -7.36
N THR A 79 -9.71 7.02 -8.19
CA THR A 79 -9.73 6.60 -9.60
C THR A 79 -9.10 5.24 -9.79
N ARG A 80 -9.38 4.59 -10.92
CA ARG A 80 -8.72 3.33 -11.29
C ARG A 80 -7.19 3.44 -11.30
N ARG A 81 -6.64 4.58 -11.73
CA ARG A 81 -5.19 4.82 -11.72
C ARG A 81 -4.63 4.93 -10.30
N SER A 82 -5.38 5.52 -9.38
CA SER A 82 -4.95 5.66 -7.99
C SER A 82 -4.77 4.33 -7.24
N LEU A 83 -5.39 3.23 -7.72
CA LEU A 83 -5.16 1.87 -7.18
C LEU A 83 -3.70 1.43 -7.29
N TRP A 84 -2.99 1.88 -8.32
CA TRP A 84 -1.58 1.53 -8.50
C TRP A 84 -0.68 2.14 -7.42
N ALA A 85 -1.13 3.17 -6.70
CA ALA A 85 -0.40 3.72 -5.57
C ALA A 85 -0.28 2.69 -4.43
N PHE A 86 -1.34 1.93 -4.16
CA PHE A 86 -1.31 0.85 -3.15
C PHE A 86 -0.39 -0.30 -3.57
N VAL A 87 -0.46 -0.71 -4.84
CA VAL A 87 0.46 -1.74 -5.38
C VAL A 87 1.93 -1.30 -5.26
N ALA A 88 2.23 -0.06 -5.65
CA ALA A 88 3.59 0.49 -5.52
C ALA A 88 4.04 0.54 -4.06
N GLN A 89 3.12 0.90 -3.16
CA GLN A 89 3.36 0.96 -1.73
C GLN A 89 3.73 -0.43 -1.15
N ASP A 90 2.97 -1.46 -1.51
CA ASP A 90 3.22 -2.84 -1.06
C ASP A 90 4.53 -3.39 -1.62
N LEU A 91 4.88 -3.07 -2.87
CA LEU A 91 6.18 -3.41 -3.44
C LEU A 91 7.33 -2.75 -2.68
N CYS A 92 7.18 -1.48 -2.28
CA CYS A 92 8.15 -0.80 -1.43
C CYS A 92 8.29 -1.49 -0.06
N ASP A 93 7.18 -1.94 0.53
CA ASP A 93 7.21 -2.62 1.84
C ASP A 93 7.86 -3.98 1.78
N ILE A 94 7.53 -4.77 0.77
CA ILE A 94 8.17 -6.07 0.53
C ILE A 94 9.67 -5.88 0.31
N THR A 95 10.06 -4.87 -0.48
CA THR A 95 11.47 -4.56 -0.74
C THR A 95 12.19 -4.12 0.54
N ALA A 96 11.61 -3.20 1.30
CA ALA A 96 12.17 -2.72 2.55
C ALA A 96 12.29 -3.85 3.58
N ALA A 97 11.28 -4.71 3.69
CA ALA A 97 11.30 -5.89 4.56
C ALA A 97 12.38 -6.88 4.11
N THR A 98 12.52 -7.13 2.82
CA THR A 98 13.53 -8.05 2.25
C THR A 98 14.95 -7.54 2.54
N ILE A 99 15.21 -6.24 2.32
CA ILE A 99 16.49 -5.60 2.64
C ILE A 99 16.75 -5.69 4.14
N ALA A 100 15.76 -5.40 4.98
CA ALA A 100 15.91 -5.46 6.43
C ALA A 100 16.22 -6.88 6.93
N LEU A 101 15.67 -7.91 6.29
CA LEU A 101 15.95 -9.31 6.60
C LEU A 101 17.33 -9.77 6.11
N SER A 102 17.81 -9.25 4.98
CA SER A 102 19.12 -9.63 4.44
C SER A 102 20.31 -8.94 5.13
N THR A 103 20.09 -7.78 5.75
CA THR A 103 21.16 -6.94 6.31
C THR A 103 21.36 -7.07 7.82
N ARG A 104 20.54 -7.85 8.55
CA ARG A 104 20.64 -7.94 10.02
C ARG A 104 20.94 -9.33 10.54
N SER A 105 22.07 -9.44 11.23
CA SER A 105 22.51 -10.61 12.02
C SER A 105 21.75 -10.75 13.35
N ASP A 106 21.07 -9.69 13.78
CA ASP A 106 20.49 -9.49 15.12
C ASP A 106 18.95 -9.55 15.14
N VAL A 107 18.34 -9.94 14.02
CA VAL A 107 16.90 -10.24 13.95
C VAL A 107 16.67 -11.67 14.47
N ILE A 108 16.45 -11.81 15.78
CA ILE A 108 15.98 -13.06 16.38
C ILE A 108 14.47 -13.17 16.12
N LEU A 109 14.10 -13.45 14.88
CA LEU A 109 12.74 -13.77 14.52
C LEU A 109 12.48 -15.25 14.80
N SER A 110 11.40 -15.54 15.53
CA SER A 110 10.79 -16.86 15.43
C SER A 110 10.39 -17.07 13.97
N PRO A 111 10.81 -18.17 13.31
CA PRO A 111 10.43 -18.46 11.92
C PRO A 111 8.91 -18.48 11.70
N ARG A 112 8.11 -18.68 12.76
CA ARG A 112 6.65 -18.60 12.71
C ARG A 112 6.14 -17.15 12.58
N ARG A 113 6.70 -16.21 13.35
CA ARG A 113 6.29 -14.80 13.34
C ARG A 113 6.69 -14.11 12.04
N LEU A 114 7.89 -14.40 11.53
CA LEU A 114 8.33 -13.90 10.23
C LEU A 114 7.42 -14.38 9.11
N ARG A 115 7.12 -15.69 9.08
CA ARG A 115 6.18 -16.25 8.09
C ARG A 115 4.80 -15.62 8.21
N ALA A 116 4.25 -15.48 9.41
CA ALA A 116 2.96 -14.83 9.61
C ALA A 116 2.93 -13.38 9.11
N ALA A 117 3.98 -12.59 9.40
CA ALA A 117 4.09 -11.23 8.91
C ALA A 117 4.20 -11.17 7.38
N LEU A 118 5.09 -11.98 6.77
CA LEU A 118 5.23 -12.06 5.32
C LEU A 118 3.95 -12.55 4.63
N THR A 119 3.24 -13.51 5.22
CA THR A 119 1.95 -13.96 4.72
C THR A 119 0.91 -12.84 4.80
N GLY A 120 0.85 -12.08 5.89
CA GLY A 120 -0.05 -10.93 6.02
C GLY A 120 0.21 -9.87 4.94
N TYR A 121 1.46 -9.41 4.81
CA TYR A 121 1.85 -8.45 3.77
C TYR A 121 1.64 -9.00 2.36
N GLY A 122 1.96 -10.27 2.13
CA GLY A 122 1.76 -10.92 0.84
C GLY A 122 0.28 -11.00 0.43
N LEU A 123 -0.62 -11.26 1.38
CA LEU A 123 -2.06 -11.29 1.11
C LEU A 123 -2.60 -9.90 0.77
N LEU A 124 -2.14 -8.85 1.45
CA LEU A 124 -2.49 -7.46 1.12
C LEU A 124 -2.01 -7.09 -0.28
N ALA A 125 -0.73 -7.36 -0.59
CA ALA A 125 -0.15 -7.13 -1.91
C ALA A 125 -0.90 -7.86 -3.04
N VAL A 126 -1.32 -9.09 -2.80
CA VAL A 126 -2.13 -9.85 -3.75
C VAL A 126 -3.53 -9.24 -3.91
N ALA A 127 -4.16 -8.80 -2.82
CA ALA A 127 -5.47 -8.16 -2.85
C ALA A 127 -5.44 -6.83 -3.62
N ASP A 128 -4.42 -6.00 -3.38
CA ASP A 128 -4.25 -4.71 -4.04
C ASP A 128 -3.92 -4.90 -5.52
N LEU A 129 -3.02 -5.83 -5.85
CA LEU A 129 -2.72 -6.18 -7.24
C LEU A 129 -3.96 -6.74 -7.96
N TYR A 130 -4.71 -7.64 -7.31
CA TYR A 130 -5.94 -8.18 -7.87
C TYR A 130 -6.95 -7.06 -8.15
N THR A 131 -7.14 -6.15 -7.21
CA THR A 131 -8.08 -5.03 -7.32
C THR A 131 -7.63 -4.06 -8.43
N ALA A 132 -6.34 -3.74 -8.48
CA ALA A 132 -5.75 -2.91 -9.53
C ALA A 132 -5.88 -3.55 -10.92
N VAL A 133 -5.65 -4.86 -11.07
CA VAL A 133 -5.79 -5.56 -12.36
C VAL A 133 -7.26 -5.69 -12.76
N ARG A 134 -8.15 -6.00 -11.81
CA ARG A 134 -9.58 -6.20 -12.07
C ARG A 134 -10.27 -4.90 -12.46
N HIS A 135 -9.91 -3.79 -11.82
CA HIS A 135 -10.56 -2.50 -12.02
C HIS A 135 -9.73 -1.52 -12.88
N GLY A 136 -8.44 -1.78 -13.07
CA GLY A 136 -7.52 -0.96 -13.87
C GLY A 136 -7.53 -1.23 -15.37
N ARG A 137 -8.29 -2.23 -15.86
CA ARG A 137 -8.52 -2.39 -17.30
C ARG A 137 -9.32 -1.19 -17.83
N VAL A 138 -8.63 -0.34 -18.58
CA VAL A 138 -9.24 0.62 -19.50
C VAL A 138 -9.81 -0.21 -20.66
N ALA A 139 -11.08 0.02 -21.03
CA ALA A 139 -11.60 -0.58 -22.27
C ALA A 139 -10.67 -0.16 -23.43
N PRO A 140 -10.27 -1.06 -24.33
CA PRO A 140 -9.55 -0.64 -25.52
C PRO A 140 -10.43 0.37 -26.28
N VAL A 141 -9.86 1.55 -26.51
CA VAL A 141 -10.42 2.59 -27.39
C VAL A 141 -10.32 2.12 -28.83
#